data_AF-A0A1A8MDN4-F1
#
_entry.id   AF-A0A1A8MDN4-F1
#
_cell.length_a   1.000
_cell.length_b   1.000
_cell.length_c   1.000
_cell.angle_alpha   90.00
_cell.angle_beta   90.00
_cell.angle_gamma   90.00
#
_symmetry.space_group_name_H-M   'P 1'
#
loop_
_entity.id
_entity.type
_entity.pdbx_description
1 polymer ?
#
loop_
_entity_poly.entity_id
_entity_poly.type
_entity_poly.pdbx_seq_one_letter_code
_entity_poly.pdbx_strand_id
1 'polypeptide(L)'
;MSEYVQEHWKEDAFFGFQFLNGVNPIMIRRCTALPSNFPVTDGMVFPDGQASLAEEMQKGHIFLCDYKNMDGVQANIINGKQQYLMAPLVLLQKTPDDKMMPIAIQLKQQPAADNP
;
A
#
# COMPACT_ATOMS: atom_id res chain seq x y z
N MET A 1 -2.26 -23.83 -1.98
CA MET A 1 -2.12 -22.41 -1.59
C MET A 1 -0.74 -21.86 -1.95
N SER A 2 0.37 -22.55 -1.63
CA SER A 2 1.71 -22.13 -2.04
C SER A 2 1.90 -22.08 -3.56
N GLU A 3 1.38 -23.05 -4.31
CA GLU A 3 1.44 -23.09 -5.79
C GLU A 3 0.70 -21.89 -6.41
N TYR A 4 -0.54 -21.64 -6.00
CA TYR A 4 -1.31 -20.47 -6.44
C TYR A 4 -0.59 -19.14 -6.10
N VAL A 5 -0.04 -19.00 -4.89
CA VAL A 5 0.74 -17.82 -4.53
C VAL A 5 1.96 -17.69 -5.45
N GLN A 6 2.68 -18.77 -5.72
CA GLN A 6 3.85 -18.76 -6.61
C GLN A 6 3.49 -18.37 -8.05
N GLU A 7 2.31 -18.72 -8.53
CA GLU A 7 1.84 -18.35 -9.87
C GLU A 7 1.37 -16.88 -9.93
N HIS A 8 0.72 -16.38 -8.88
CA HIS A 8 0.01 -15.11 -8.91
C HIS A 8 0.64 -13.98 -8.07
N TRP A 9 1.77 -14.20 -7.36
CA TRP A 9 2.35 -13.19 -6.45
C TRP A 9 2.72 -11.86 -7.10
N LYS A 10 2.92 -11.83 -8.43
CA LYS A 10 3.25 -10.62 -9.19
C LYS A 10 2.03 -9.83 -9.65
N GLU A 11 0.83 -10.35 -9.44
CA GLU A 11 -0.41 -9.70 -9.87
C GLU A 11 -0.87 -8.71 -8.81
N ASP A 12 -1.06 -7.45 -9.20
CA ASP A 12 -1.54 -6.39 -8.31
C ASP A 12 -2.88 -6.73 -7.64
N ALA A 13 -3.78 -7.38 -8.38
CA ALA A 13 -5.05 -7.84 -7.84
C ALA A 13 -4.85 -8.88 -6.73
N PHE A 14 -3.88 -9.79 -6.87
CA PHE A 14 -3.58 -10.78 -5.84
C PHE A 14 -2.80 -10.18 -4.67
N PHE A 15 -1.93 -9.19 -4.92
CA PHE A 15 -1.30 -8.38 -3.87
C PHE A 15 -2.37 -7.70 -3.00
N GLY A 16 -3.32 -6.99 -3.62
CA GLY A 16 -4.41 -6.32 -2.90
C GLY A 16 -5.37 -7.30 -2.22
N PHE A 17 -5.68 -8.44 -2.84
CA PHE A 17 -6.52 -9.49 -2.28
C PHE A 17 -6.02 -9.98 -0.91
N GLN A 18 -4.71 -10.09 -0.73
CA GLN A 18 -4.10 -10.55 0.52
C GLN A 18 -4.34 -9.62 1.72
N PHE A 19 -4.63 -8.34 1.49
CA PHE A 19 -4.99 -7.42 2.59
C PHE A 19 -6.37 -7.68 3.18
N LEU A 20 -7.22 -8.45 2.47
CA LEU A 20 -8.56 -8.81 2.91
C LEU A 20 -8.69 -10.29 3.27
N ASN A 21 -7.98 -11.16 2.55
CA ASN A 21 -8.15 -12.61 2.63
C ASN A 21 -6.83 -13.37 2.85
N GLY A 22 -5.72 -12.64 3.02
CA GLY A 22 -4.41 -13.23 3.28
C GLY A 22 -4.19 -13.57 4.75
N VAL A 23 -2.93 -13.76 5.12
CA VAL A 23 -2.55 -14.21 6.47
C VAL A 23 -2.74 -13.12 7.53
N ASN A 24 -2.71 -11.83 7.15
CA ASN A 24 -2.83 -10.71 8.07
C ASN A 24 -3.81 -9.62 7.58
N PRO A 25 -5.13 -9.88 7.60
CA PRO A 25 -6.14 -9.00 7.02
C PRO A 25 -6.68 -7.92 7.99
N ILE A 26 -5.82 -7.35 8.85
CA ILE A 26 -6.25 -6.44 9.94
C ILE A 26 -5.82 -4.98 9.75
N MET A 27 -4.94 -4.71 8.78
CA MET A 27 -4.30 -3.39 8.64
C MET A 27 -5.08 -2.45 7.73
N ILE A 28 -5.80 -2.98 6.74
CA ILE A 28 -6.49 -2.18 5.73
C ILE A 28 -7.66 -1.40 6.34
N ARG A 29 -7.73 -0.10 6.03
CA ARG A 29 -8.81 0.79 6.46
C ARG A 29 -9.24 1.68 5.31
N ARG A 30 -10.53 2.00 5.25
CA ARG A 30 -11.04 3.00 4.30
C ARG A 30 -10.40 4.35 4.60
N CYS A 31 -9.83 4.98 3.58
CA CYS A 31 -9.14 6.26 3.68
C CYS A 31 -10.11 7.39 3.30
N THR A 32 -10.35 8.31 4.23
CA THR A 32 -11.20 9.49 3.98
C THR A 32 -10.40 10.77 3.74
N ALA A 33 -9.12 10.75 4.10
CA ALA A 33 -8.16 11.81 3.84
C ALA A 33 -6.75 11.19 3.85
N LEU A 34 -5.91 11.60 2.90
CA LEU A 34 -4.52 11.15 2.88
C LEU A 34 -3.75 11.69 4.11
N PRO A 35 -2.88 10.88 4.73
CA PRO A 35 -1.93 11.36 5.73
C PRO A 35 -1.02 12.44 5.14
N SER A 36 -0.68 13.47 5.93
CA SER A 36 0.18 14.56 5.47
C SER A 36 1.60 14.12 5.11
N ASN A 37 2.04 12.98 5.62
CA ASN A 37 3.33 12.36 5.32
C ASN A 37 3.30 11.41 4.11
N PHE A 38 2.19 11.39 3.36
CA PHE A 38 2.03 10.58 2.15
C PHE A 38 1.52 11.43 0.98
N PRO A 39 2.42 12.19 0.32
CA PRO A 39 2.09 13.24 -0.64
C PRO A 39 1.75 12.69 -2.04
N VAL A 40 0.86 11.69 -2.11
CA VAL A 40 0.34 11.15 -3.36
C VAL A 40 -0.58 12.19 -4.01
N THR A 41 -0.43 12.38 -5.32
CA THR A 41 -1.22 13.33 -6.11
C THR A 41 -2.09 12.60 -7.13
N ASP A 42 -3.15 13.26 -7.61
CA ASP A 42 -4.05 12.70 -8.63
C ASP A 42 -3.27 12.24 -9.87
N GLY A 43 -2.32 13.05 -10.34
CA GLY A 43 -1.51 12.71 -11.53
C GLY A 43 -0.60 11.49 -11.35
N MET A 44 -0.30 11.08 -10.12
CA MET A 44 0.47 9.86 -9.85
C MET A 44 -0.37 8.60 -10.00
N VAL A 45 -1.66 8.66 -9.63
CA VAL A 45 -2.54 7.48 -9.54
C VAL A 45 -3.59 7.42 -10.65
N PHE A 46 -3.93 8.57 -11.24
CA PHE A 46 -4.89 8.74 -12.33
C PHE A 46 -4.24 9.53 -13.47
N PRO A 47 -3.22 8.97 -14.15
CA PRO A 47 -2.43 9.70 -15.15
C PRO A 47 -3.23 10.12 -16.39
N ASP A 48 -4.40 9.51 -16.62
CA ASP A 48 -5.33 9.87 -17.69
C ASP A 48 -6.30 11.00 -17.30
N GLY A 49 -6.29 11.45 -16.04
CA GLY A 49 -7.14 12.51 -15.52
C GLY A 49 -8.62 12.14 -15.41
N GLN A 50 -8.98 10.85 -15.46
CA GLN A 50 -10.39 10.41 -15.41
C GLN A 50 -10.99 10.40 -14.00
N ALA A 51 -10.16 10.51 -12.96
CA ALA A 51 -10.58 10.49 -11.57
C ALA A 51 -9.71 11.42 -10.70
N SER A 52 -10.22 11.72 -9.50
CA SER A 52 -9.45 12.40 -8.45
C SER A 52 -9.48 11.59 -7.15
N LEU A 53 -8.42 11.69 -6.36
CA LEU A 53 -8.32 11.04 -5.06
C LEU A 53 -9.42 11.52 -4.11
N ALA A 54 -9.74 12.82 -4.16
CA ALA A 54 -10.79 13.41 -3.35
C ALA A 54 -12.16 12.77 -3.63
N GLU A 55 -12.53 12.62 -4.90
CA GLU A 55 -13.80 11.99 -5.29
C GLU A 55 -13.82 10.50 -4.94
N GLU A 56 -12.75 9.76 -5.21
CA GLU A 56 -12.68 8.33 -4.91
C GLU A 56 -12.66 8.06 -3.40
N MET A 57 -12.02 8.91 -2.59
CA MET A 57 -12.13 8.86 -1.11
C MET A 57 -13.57 9.13 -0.65
N GLN A 58 -14.25 10.12 -1.24
CA GLN A 58 -15.64 10.43 -0.90
C GLN A 58 -16.60 9.28 -1.25
N LYS A 59 -16.39 8.62 -2.39
CA LYS A 59 -17.11 7.39 -2.79
C LYS A 59 -16.76 6.19 -1.88
N GLY A 60 -15.68 6.30 -1.10
CA GLY A 60 -15.21 5.24 -0.21
C GLY A 60 -14.45 4.13 -0.94
N HIS A 61 -13.85 4.45 -2.09
CA HIS A 61 -13.08 3.52 -2.91
C HIS A 61 -11.59 3.48 -2.57
N ILE A 62 -11.08 4.46 -1.81
CA ILE A 62 -9.66 4.50 -1.44
C ILE A 62 -9.45 3.91 -0.04
N PHE A 63 -8.40 3.11 0.10
CA PHE A 63 -8.01 2.40 1.30
C PHE A 63 -6.53 2.59 1.59
N LEU A 64 -6.17 2.53 2.87
CA LEU A 64 -4.80 2.73 3.33
C LEU A 64 -4.41 1.61 4.31
N CYS A 65 -3.20 1.08 4.12
CA CYS A 65 -2.49 0.29 5.11
C CYS A 65 -1.28 1.09 5.58
N ASP A 66 -1.29 1.54 6.84
CA ASP A 66 -0.21 2.32 7.45
C ASP A 66 0.58 1.46 8.45
N TYR A 67 1.85 1.20 8.13
CA TYR A 67 2.76 0.39 8.93
C TYR A 67 3.68 1.24 9.83
N LYS A 68 3.27 2.45 10.23
CA LYS A 68 4.04 3.34 11.12
C LYS A 68 4.60 2.68 12.38
N ASN A 69 3.97 1.63 12.90
CA ASN A 69 4.44 0.92 14.09
C ASN A 69 5.78 0.21 13.86
N MET A 70 6.19 0.02 12.60
CA MET A 70 7.49 -0.54 12.22
C MET A 70 8.59 0.52 12.09
N ASP A 71 8.23 1.81 12.15
CA ASP A 71 9.20 2.88 12.03
C ASP A 71 10.13 2.90 13.26
N GLY A 72 11.43 3.02 13.01
CA GLY A 72 12.46 2.96 14.05
C GLY A 72 12.71 1.58 14.68
N VAL A 73 12.02 0.51 14.24
CA VAL A 73 12.32 -0.85 14.73
C VAL A 73 13.72 -1.27 14.27
N GLN A 74 14.54 -1.71 15.22
CA GLN A 74 15.90 -2.13 14.92
C GLN A 74 15.90 -3.43 14.10
N ALA A 75 16.50 -3.36 12.91
CA ALA A 75 16.69 -4.55 12.08
C ALA A 75 17.75 -5.48 12.66
N ASN A 76 17.53 -6.79 12.50
CA ASN A 76 18.41 -7.82 13.03
C ASN A 76 19.64 -8.06 12.14
N ILE A 77 20.62 -8.80 12.66
CA ILE A 77 21.73 -9.38 11.91
C ILE A 77 21.54 -10.90 11.91
N ILE A 78 21.38 -11.51 10.74
CA ILE A 78 21.16 -12.95 10.60
C ILE A 78 22.35 -13.53 9.82
N ASN A 79 23.02 -14.52 10.41
CA ASN A 79 24.21 -15.15 9.82
C ASN A 79 25.28 -14.13 9.39
N GLY A 80 25.50 -13.11 10.23
CA GLY A 80 26.46 -12.03 9.96
C GLY A 80 26.03 -11.01 8.89
N LYS A 81 24.81 -11.11 8.35
CA LYS A 81 24.29 -10.20 7.33
C LYS A 81 23.25 -9.23 7.90
N GLN A 82 23.47 -7.94 7.65
CA GLN A 82 22.51 -6.88 8.00
C GLN A 82 21.18 -7.10 7.28
N GLN A 83 20.09 -7.14 8.03
CA GLN A 83 18.72 -7.12 7.51
C GLN A 83 18.20 -5.67 7.47
N TYR A 84 17.10 -5.44 6.74
CA TYR A 84 16.50 -4.11 6.60
C TYR A 84 15.00 -4.19 6.83
N LEU A 85 14.47 -3.16 7.48
CA LEU A 85 13.04 -2.99 7.74
C LEU A 85 12.58 -1.67 7.14
N MET A 86 11.29 -1.63 6.79
CA MET A 86 10.59 -0.47 6.26
C MET A 86 9.29 -0.29 7.04
N ALA A 87 8.71 0.91 6.94
CA ALA A 87 7.44 1.25 7.56
C ALA A 87 6.51 1.87 6.51
N PRO A 88 6.03 1.06 5.56
CA PRO A 88 5.38 1.59 4.37
C PRO A 88 4.00 2.17 4.63
N LEU A 89 3.59 3.06 3.73
CA LEU A 89 2.19 3.42 3.49
C LEU A 89 1.77 2.84 2.14
N VAL A 90 0.71 2.03 2.12
CA VAL A 90 0.18 1.40 0.90
C VAL A 90 -1.21 1.94 0.65
N LEU A 91 -1.39 2.63 -0.48
CA LEU A 91 -2.68 3.12 -0.95
C LEU A 91 -3.28 2.10 -1.92
N LEU A 92 -4.53 1.73 -1.69
CA LEU A 92 -5.28 0.82 -2.55
C LEU A 92 -6.59 1.47 -3.01
N GLN A 93 -7.03 1.11 -4.21
CA GLN A 93 -8.33 1.49 -4.76
C GLN A 93 -9.20 0.26 -4.99
N LYS A 94 -10.47 0.34 -4.60
CA LYS A 94 -11.51 -0.59 -5.03
C LYS A 94 -11.96 -0.22 -6.44
N THR A 95 -11.77 -1.12 -7.39
CA THR A 95 -12.19 -0.94 -8.77
C THR A 95 -13.68 -1.31 -8.97
N PRO A 96 -14.28 -0.94 -10.12
CA PRO A 96 -15.67 -1.33 -10.43
C PRO A 96 -15.93 -2.83 -10.49
N ASP A 97 -14.91 -3.66 -10.76
CA ASP A 97 -14.96 -5.13 -10.72
C ASP A 97 -14.64 -5.71 -9.32
N ASP A 98 -14.79 -4.90 -8.28
CA ASP A 98 -14.62 -5.24 -6.86
C ASP A 98 -13.22 -5.77 -6.48
N LYS A 99 -12.20 -5.49 -7.29
CA LYS A 99 -10.80 -5.78 -6.94
C LYS A 99 -10.23 -4.68 -6.09
N MET A 100 -9.31 -5.06 -5.21
CA MET A 100 -8.48 -4.13 -4.46
C MET A 100 -7.14 -4.01 -5.19
N MET A 101 -6.86 -2.85 -5.77
CA MET A 101 -5.65 -2.62 -6.56
C MET A 101 -4.70 -1.67 -5.82
N PRO A 102 -3.42 -2.01 -5.63
CA PRO A 102 -2.43 -1.05 -5.17
C PRO A 102 -2.26 0.08 -6.19
N ILE A 103 -2.27 1.33 -5.73
CA ILE A 103 -2.11 2.51 -6.60
C ILE A 103 -0.92 3.39 -6.19
N ALA A 104 -0.46 3.32 -4.94
CA ALA A 104 0.75 4.01 -4.49
C ALA A 104 1.38 3.29 -3.29
N ILE A 105 2.71 3.30 -3.21
CA ILE A 105 3.47 2.75 -2.09
C ILE A 105 4.62 3.70 -1.77
N GLN A 106 4.68 4.20 -0.54
CA GLN A 106 5.84 4.91 0.01
C GLN A 106 6.51 4.02 1.05
N LEU A 107 7.82 3.77 0.94
CA LEU A 107 8.50 2.75 1.74
C LEU A 107 8.81 3.18 3.18
N LYS A 108 9.11 4.47 3.39
CA LYS A 108 9.35 5.05 4.71
C LYS A 108 8.23 6.01 5.09
N GLN A 109 8.12 6.33 6.38
CA GLN A 109 7.08 7.23 6.88
C GLN A 109 7.27 8.69 6.46
N GLN A 110 8.51 9.15 6.30
CA GLN A 110 8.80 10.54 5.93
C GLN A 110 9.06 10.66 4.43
N PRO A 111 8.36 11.54 3.70
CA PRO A 111 8.62 11.77 2.28
C PRO A 111 9.99 12.44 2.12
N ALA A 112 10.76 11.97 1.14
CA ALA A 112 12.10 12.48 0.87
C ALA A 112 12.52 12.12 -0.56
N ALA A 113 13.54 12.80 -1.10
CA ALA A 113 14.04 12.49 -2.45
C ALA A 113 14.61 11.05 -2.56
N ASP A 114 15.07 10.46 -1.46
CA ASP A 114 15.53 9.07 -1.36
C ASP A 114 14.43 8.11 -0.85
N ASN A 115 13.19 8.61 -0.73
CA ASN A 115 11.99 7.83 -0.42
C ASN A 115 10.90 8.20 -1.45
N PRO A 116 11.08 7.75 -2.71
CA PRO A 116 10.14 8.03 -3.79
C PRO A 116 8.75 7.43 -3.53
#